data_AF-A0A4V4KX75-F1
#
_entry.id   AF-A0A4V4KX75-F1
#
_cell.length_a   1.000
_cell.length_b   1.000
_cell.length_c   1.000
_cell.angle_alpha   90.00
_cell.angle_beta   90.00
_cell.angle_gamma   90.00
#
_symmetry.space_group_name_H-M   'P 1'
#
loop_
_entity.id
_entity.type
_entity.pdbx_description
1 polymer ?
#
loop_
_entity_poly.entity_id
_entity_poly.type
_entity_poly.pdbx_seq_one_letter_code
_entity_poly.pdbx_strand_id
1 'polypeptide(L)'
;MIFSRAYGAFVLLSASIVSALPKRQSAPSNFTFSTVGTVPGAVNLENLAVRHNGDVLVTSIRSNTLCQVSPSRNTTASEVVQIPDVTGLTGIVEFEKDVFYVAGTNLTGSSSSPGSNGVWRVDLRNSSIDGNGCVVQVIALSQVADLLSTQLINGLSSLAPNDTSHLLFSDSVAGSVSILDVETGLSEVVVKDPSMNVVPGGLNIPSYPRLSVSAATVTLPDLGSIVRA
;
A
#
# COMPACT_ATOMS: atom_id res chain seq x y z
N MET A 1 11.87 -18.65 65.42
CA MET A 1 13.14 -18.60 64.68
C MET A 1 13.41 -20.02 64.18
N ILE A 2 13.88 -20.17 62.94
CA ILE A 2 14.18 -21.41 62.18
C ILE A 2 13.08 -21.82 61.18
N PHE A 3 13.50 -21.76 59.92
CA PHE A 3 12.81 -22.07 58.67
C PHE A 3 12.58 -23.58 58.50
N SER A 4 11.54 -23.96 57.77
CA SER A 4 11.58 -25.18 56.96
C SER A 4 10.93 -24.94 55.60
N ARG A 5 11.70 -25.31 54.58
CA ARG A 5 11.60 -24.96 53.18
C ARG A 5 10.51 -25.80 52.51
N ALA A 6 9.57 -25.14 51.82
CA ALA A 6 8.71 -25.82 50.85
C ALA A 6 9.52 -26.01 49.56
N TYR A 7 9.80 -27.26 49.21
CA TYR A 7 10.34 -27.63 47.90
C TYR A 7 9.21 -27.53 46.88
N GLY A 8 9.19 -26.43 46.11
CA GLY A 8 8.35 -26.31 44.92
C GLY A 8 8.91 -27.23 43.83
N ALA A 9 8.12 -28.21 43.41
CA ALA A 9 8.42 -29.04 42.26
C ALA A 9 8.40 -28.18 40.98
N PHE A 10 9.57 -28.02 40.35
CA PHE A 10 9.65 -27.47 39.00
C PHE A 10 9.15 -28.53 38.02
N VAL A 11 7.92 -28.35 37.53
CA VAL A 11 7.43 -29.08 36.36
C VAL A 11 8.07 -28.43 35.14
N LEU A 12 9.13 -29.06 34.62
CA LEU A 12 9.69 -28.72 33.32
C LEU A 12 8.67 -29.12 32.24
N LEU A 13 7.86 -28.17 31.81
CA LEU A 13 7.06 -28.32 30.59
C LEU A 13 8.04 -28.32 29.41
N SER A 14 8.36 -29.50 28.89
CA SER A 14 9.09 -29.62 27.63
C SER A 14 8.21 -29.09 26.50
N ALA A 15 8.42 -27.84 26.11
CA ALA A 15 7.88 -27.31 24.88
C ALA A 15 8.58 -28.02 23.71
N SER A 16 7.93 -29.04 23.14
CA SER A 16 8.35 -29.60 21.87
C SER A 16 8.24 -28.50 20.82
N ILE A 17 9.38 -27.99 20.37
CA ILE A 17 9.43 -27.10 19.20
C ILE A 17 9.04 -27.97 18.00
N VAL A 18 7.76 -27.93 17.62
CA VAL A 18 7.34 -28.41 16.31
C VAL A 18 7.88 -27.38 15.32
N SER A 19 9.08 -27.62 14.80
CA SER A 19 9.55 -26.95 13.60
C SER A 19 8.69 -27.44 12.44
N ALA A 20 7.55 -26.80 12.22
CA ALA A 20 6.85 -26.94 10.96
C ALA A 20 7.74 -26.31 9.90
N LEU A 21 8.53 -27.14 9.19
CA LEU A 21 9.10 -26.74 7.91
C LEU A 21 7.94 -26.19 7.09
N PRO A 22 8.01 -24.94 6.56
CA PRO A 22 6.99 -24.45 5.67
C PRO A 22 6.91 -25.47 4.53
N LYS A 23 5.81 -26.20 4.47
CA LYS A 23 5.54 -27.09 3.35
C LYS A 23 5.48 -26.14 2.17
N ARG A 24 6.50 -26.18 1.31
CA ARG A 24 6.53 -25.44 0.05
C ARG A 24 5.32 -25.94 -0.73
N GLN A 25 4.18 -25.29 -0.56
CA GLN A 25 3.08 -25.44 -1.48
C GLN A 25 3.65 -24.93 -2.78
N SER A 26 4.00 -25.85 -3.67
CA SER A 26 4.16 -25.55 -5.07
C SER A 26 2.83 -24.94 -5.47
N ALA A 27 2.77 -23.60 -5.49
CA ALA A 27 1.62 -22.90 -6.00
C ALA A 27 1.36 -23.47 -7.40
N PRO A 28 0.10 -23.73 -7.78
CA PRO A 28 -0.22 -24.21 -9.12
C PRO A 28 0.54 -23.34 -10.13
N SER A 29 1.35 -23.95 -10.98
CA SER A 29 2.35 -23.28 -11.83
C SER A 29 1.74 -22.41 -12.93
N ASN A 30 0.42 -22.32 -13.00
CA ASN A 30 -0.32 -21.71 -14.09
C ASN A 30 -1.27 -20.64 -13.53
N PHE A 31 -0.73 -19.49 -13.14
CA PHE A 31 -1.53 -18.29 -12.95
C PHE A 31 -1.66 -17.57 -14.29
N THR A 32 -2.88 -17.40 -14.77
CA THR A 32 -3.15 -16.56 -15.92
C THR A 32 -3.33 -15.13 -15.42
N PHE A 33 -2.51 -14.21 -15.92
CA PHE A 33 -2.67 -12.79 -15.65
C PHE A 33 -3.46 -12.15 -16.79
N SER A 34 -4.38 -11.26 -16.46
CA SER A 34 -5.10 -10.42 -17.40
C SER A 34 -4.98 -8.97 -16.99
N THR A 35 -4.72 -8.08 -17.96
CA THR A 35 -4.80 -6.64 -17.74
C THR A 35 -6.25 -6.24 -17.51
N VAL A 36 -6.53 -5.62 -16.36
CA VAL A 36 -7.88 -5.11 -16.00
C VAL A 36 -8.08 -3.65 -16.38
N GLY A 37 -7.01 -2.95 -16.76
CA GLY A 37 -7.05 -1.59 -17.27
C GLY A 37 -5.65 -1.02 -17.45
N THR A 38 -5.58 0.09 -18.18
CA THR A 38 -4.33 0.83 -18.45
C THR A 38 -4.54 2.28 -18.05
N VAL A 39 -3.60 2.86 -17.32
CA VAL A 39 -3.59 4.29 -16.97
C VAL A 39 -2.62 5.00 -17.93
N PRO A 40 -3.11 5.77 -18.92
CA PRO A 40 -2.23 6.43 -19.88
C PRO A 40 -1.29 7.42 -19.17
N GLY A 41 -0.01 7.39 -19.52
CA GLY A 41 0.98 8.35 -18.99
C GLY A 41 1.38 8.14 -17.53
N ALA A 42 0.63 7.39 -16.73
CA ALA A 42 1.03 7.05 -15.36
C ALA A 42 2.10 5.96 -15.37
N VAL A 43 3.37 6.39 -15.29
CA VAL A 43 4.48 5.50 -14.97
C VAL A 43 4.62 5.41 -13.45
N ASN A 44 4.88 4.21 -12.93
CA ASN A 44 5.02 3.93 -11.49
C ASN A 44 3.73 4.20 -10.70
N LEU A 45 2.71 3.36 -10.90
CA LEU A 45 1.60 3.25 -9.94
C LEU A 45 2.15 2.81 -8.59
N GLU A 46 1.66 3.45 -7.52
CA GLU A 46 2.22 3.30 -6.18
C GLU A 46 1.28 2.45 -5.32
N ASN A 47 0.02 2.87 -5.21
CA ASN A 47 -0.98 2.21 -4.40
C ASN A 47 -2.34 2.13 -5.08
N LEU A 48 -3.27 1.42 -4.43
CA LEU A 48 -4.64 1.30 -4.88
C LEU A 48 -5.62 1.18 -3.70
N ALA A 49 -6.86 1.59 -3.94
CA ALA A 49 -7.99 1.27 -3.09
C ALA A 49 -9.16 0.77 -3.95
N VAL A 50 -9.79 -0.31 -3.52
CA VAL A 50 -10.97 -0.87 -4.19
C VAL A 50 -12.20 -0.20 -3.60
N ARG A 51 -12.99 0.46 -4.45
CA ARG A 51 -14.28 1.04 -4.07
C ARG A 51 -15.29 -0.06 -3.81
N HIS A 52 -16.32 0.25 -3.01
CA HIS A 52 -17.41 -0.69 -2.73
C HIS A 52 -18.16 -1.19 -3.98
N ASN A 53 -18.12 -0.44 -5.09
CA ASN A 53 -18.74 -0.83 -6.37
C ASN A 53 -17.82 -1.72 -7.25
N GLY A 54 -16.61 -2.04 -6.80
CA GLY A 54 -15.62 -2.87 -7.50
C GLY A 54 -14.69 -2.10 -8.45
N ASP A 55 -14.90 -0.79 -8.62
CA ASP A 55 -13.93 0.06 -9.32
C ASP A 55 -12.68 0.26 -8.44
N VAL A 56 -11.53 0.53 -9.06
CA VAL A 56 -10.23 0.63 -8.39
C VAL A 56 -9.67 2.02 -8.57
N LEU A 57 -9.40 2.71 -7.47
CA LEU A 57 -8.65 3.95 -7.46
C LEU A 57 -7.17 3.65 -7.38
N VAL A 58 -6.36 4.38 -8.14
CA VAL A 58 -4.90 4.18 -8.21
C VAL A 58 -4.17 5.52 -8.08
N THR A 59 -3.04 5.48 -7.37
CA THR A 59 -2.13 6.61 -7.18
C THR A 59 -0.85 6.42 -7.99
N SER A 60 -0.12 7.51 -8.24
CA SER A 60 1.14 7.48 -8.96
C SER A 60 2.14 8.47 -8.38
N ILE A 61 3.40 8.05 -8.26
CA ILE A 61 4.51 8.94 -7.84
C ILE A 61 4.97 9.92 -8.93
N ARG A 62 4.27 9.98 -10.07
CA ARG A 62 4.58 10.82 -11.23
C ARG A 62 3.39 11.64 -11.71
N SER A 63 2.28 11.57 -10.99
CA SER A 63 1.07 12.32 -11.29
C SER A 63 0.41 12.74 -9.99
N ASN A 64 -0.15 13.95 -9.98
CA ASN A 64 -1.03 14.43 -8.93
C ASN A 64 -2.50 14.08 -9.19
N THR A 65 -2.78 13.30 -10.22
CA THR A 65 -4.13 12.86 -10.59
C THR A 65 -4.43 11.51 -9.96
N LEU A 66 -5.51 11.45 -9.18
CA LEU A 66 -6.11 10.19 -8.77
C LEU A 66 -6.90 9.63 -9.95
N CYS A 67 -6.63 8.38 -10.34
CA CYS A 67 -7.30 7.74 -11.47
C CYS A 67 -8.16 6.56 -11.01
N GLN A 68 -9.22 6.28 -11.77
CA GLN A 68 -10.08 5.11 -11.58
C GLN A 68 -9.93 4.15 -12.76
N VAL A 69 -9.75 2.87 -12.44
CA VAL A 69 -9.86 1.73 -13.36
C VAL A 69 -11.13 0.97 -13.00
N SER A 70 -11.95 0.63 -14.00
CA SER A 70 -13.14 -0.20 -13.80
C SER A 70 -12.88 -1.61 -14.31
N PRO A 71 -12.55 -2.62 -13.48
CA PRO A 71 -12.27 -3.98 -13.96
C PRO A 71 -13.45 -4.64 -14.70
N SER A 72 -14.67 -4.20 -14.40
CA SER A 72 -15.90 -4.68 -15.04
C SER A 72 -16.17 -4.07 -16.42
N ARG A 73 -15.43 -3.02 -16.80
CA ARG A 73 -15.57 -2.31 -18.07
C ARG A 73 -14.22 -2.39 -18.79
N ASN A 74 -14.19 -2.76 -20.06
CA ASN A 74 -12.93 -2.80 -20.81
C ASN A 74 -12.51 -1.38 -21.23
N THR A 75 -12.25 -0.51 -20.24
CA THR A 75 -12.04 0.92 -20.42
C THR A 75 -10.66 1.34 -19.95
N THR A 76 -10.09 2.32 -20.64
CA THR A 76 -8.94 3.11 -20.17
C THR A 76 -9.26 3.73 -18.82
N ALA A 77 -8.24 3.91 -17.96
CA ALA A 77 -8.43 4.61 -16.70
C ALA A 77 -8.99 6.02 -16.93
N SER A 78 -9.85 6.44 -16.01
CA SER A 78 -10.46 7.77 -15.99
C SER A 78 -9.84 8.63 -14.90
N GLU A 79 -9.64 9.91 -15.17
CA GLU A 79 -9.23 10.85 -14.13
C GLU A 79 -10.39 11.07 -13.17
N VAL A 80 -10.12 11.03 -11.87
CA VAL A 80 -11.11 11.27 -10.82
C VAL A 80 -10.97 12.70 -10.32
N VAL A 81 -9.78 13.04 -9.83
CA VAL A 81 -9.49 14.38 -9.31
C VAL A 81 -8.00 14.65 -9.38
N GLN A 82 -7.63 15.90 -9.64
CA GLN A 82 -6.26 16.38 -9.50
C GLN A 82 -6.10 17.00 -8.11
N ILE A 83 -5.11 16.52 -7.35
CA ILE A 83 -4.79 17.07 -6.04
C ILE A 83 -3.84 18.26 -6.24
N PRO A 84 -4.16 19.44 -5.69
CA PRO A 84 -3.35 20.64 -5.88
C PRO A 84 -2.02 20.55 -5.12
N ASP A 85 -1.05 21.36 -5.55
CA ASP A 85 0.21 21.63 -4.85
C ASP A 85 1.14 20.43 -4.57
N VAL A 86 0.85 19.28 -5.17
CA VAL A 86 1.66 18.06 -5.15
C VAL A 86 2.04 17.63 -6.56
N THR A 87 3.10 16.85 -6.72
CA THR A 87 3.50 16.25 -8.02
C THR A 87 3.36 14.73 -8.06
N GLY A 88 3.12 14.09 -6.91
CA GLY A 88 2.93 12.65 -6.79
C GLY A 88 1.97 12.28 -5.67
N LEU A 89 1.25 11.19 -5.90
CA LEU A 89 0.36 10.55 -4.94
C LEU A 89 0.96 9.22 -4.48
N THR A 90 0.88 8.94 -3.17
CA THR A 90 1.41 7.71 -2.56
C THR A 90 0.27 6.88 -1.97
N GLY A 91 0.15 6.76 -0.65
CA GLY A 91 -0.86 5.95 0.01
C GLY A 91 -2.29 6.43 -0.25
N ILE A 92 -3.21 5.48 -0.24
CA ILE A 92 -4.66 5.72 -0.32
C ILE A 92 -5.37 4.73 0.60
N VAL A 93 -6.44 5.17 1.25
CA VAL A 93 -7.29 4.32 2.07
C VAL A 93 -8.75 4.77 1.97
N GLU A 94 -9.66 3.80 1.89
CA GLU A 94 -11.10 4.05 2.09
C GLU A 94 -11.36 4.08 3.59
N PHE A 95 -11.88 5.20 4.10
CA PHE A 95 -12.12 5.39 5.52
C PHE A 95 -13.62 5.35 5.87
N GLU A 96 -14.46 5.90 4.99
CA GLU A 96 -15.89 5.65 4.95
C GLU A 96 -16.26 5.17 3.55
N LYS A 97 -17.45 4.57 3.38
CA LYS A 97 -17.93 4.14 2.07
C LYS A 97 -17.88 5.30 1.06
N ASP A 98 -17.08 5.12 0.01
CA ASP A 98 -16.79 6.10 -1.04
C ASP A 98 -16.15 7.42 -0.54
N VAL A 99 -15.47 7.39 0.61
CA VAL A 99 -14.65 8.50 1.12
C VAL A 99 -13.22 8.03 1.31
N PHE A 100 -12.32 8.60 0.53
CA PHE A 100 -10.92 8.19 0.48
C PHE A 100 -10.02 9.28 1.06
N TYR A 101 -8.97 8.84 1.73
CA TYR A 101 -7.87 9.69 2.15
C TYR A 101 -6.67 9.35 1.29
N VAL A 102 -6.07 10.37 0.67
CA VAL A 102 -5.00 10.24 -0.31
C VAL A 102 -3.80 11.03 0.17
N ALA A 103 -2.65 10.38 0.24
CA ALA A 103 -1.38 11.00 0.55
C ALA A 103 -0.78 11.62 -0.72
N GLY A 104 -0.28 12.85 -0.59
CA GLY A 104 0.34 13.60 -1.67
C GLY A 104 1.65 14.26 -1.22
N THR A 105 2.60 14.39 -2.16
CA THR A 105 3.91 15.00 -1.91
C THR A 105 4.60 15.47 -3.19
N ASN A 106 5.52 16.42 -3.08
CA ASN A 106 6.31 16.91 -4.22
C ASN A 106 7.55 16.03 -4.43
N LEU A 107 7.44 15.08 -5.36
CA LEU A 107 8.47 14.10 -5.67
C LEU A 107 9.42 14.54 -6.78
N THR A 108 10.71 14.30 -6.55
CA THR A 108 11.75 14.23 -7.58
C THR A 108 12.44 12.88 -7.48
N GLY A 109 12.20 11.98 -8.45
CA GLY A 109 12.70 10.61 -8.35
C GLY A 109 11.98 9.85 -7.24
N SER A 110 12.72 9.41 -6.22
CA SER A 110 12.21 8.75 -5.00
C SER A 110 12.33 9.65 -3.75
N SER A 111 12.64 10.93 -3.94
CA SER A 111 12.81 11.90 -2.86
C SER A 111 11.62 12.85 -2.84
N SER A 112 11.14 13.14 -1.63
CA SER A 112 10.12 14.17 -1.38
C SER A 112 10.76 15.50 -1.02
N SER A 113 10.15 16.59 -1.47
CA SER A 113 10.55 17.95 -1.11
C SER A 113 10.14 18.20 0.36
N PRO A 114 11.05 18.69 1.22
CA PRO A 114 10.73 18.97 2.62
C PRO A 114 9.49 19.88 2.75
N GLY A 115 8.59 19.54 3.68
CA GLY A 115 7.38 20.32 3.92
C GLY A 115 6.25 20.18 2.89
N SER A 116 6.39 19.30 1.89
CA SER A 116 5.36 19.13 0.83
C SER A 116 4.37 17.99 1.05
N ASN A 117 4.50 17.26 2.16
CA ASN A 117 3.68 16.09 2.45
C ASN A 117 2.33 16.53 3.02
N GLY A 118 1.25 15.91 2.55
CA GLY A 118 -0.09 16.17 3.06
C GLY A 118 -1.04 15.00 2.84
N VAL A 119 -2.24 15.14 3.41
CA VAL A 119 -3.36 14.20 3.23
C VAL A 119 -4.59 14.97 2.78
N TRP A 120 -5.27 14.44 1.76
CA TRP A 120 -6.51 14.99 1.23
C TRP A 120 -7.66 13.99 1.36
N ARG A 121 -8.82 14.50 1.75
CA ARG A 121 -10.09 13.79 1.75
C ARG A 121 -10.76 13.97 0.40
N VAL A 122 -11.11 12.85 -0.24
CA VAL A 122 -11.81 12.76 -1.52
C VAL A 122 -13.16 12.08 -1.30
N ASP A 123 -14.25 12.83 -1.44
CA ASP A 123 -15.61 12.34 -1.26
C ASP A 123 -16.26 12.00 -2.61
N LEU A 124 -16.49 10.72 -2.85
CA LEU A 124 -17.06 10.21 -4.09
C LEU A 124 -18.54 9.80 -3.95
N ARG A 125 -19.15 9.93 -2.76
CA ARG A 125 -20.52 9.44 -2.48
C ARG A 125 -21.59 10.01 -3.41
N ASN A 126 -21.38 11.24 -3.89
CA ASN A 126 -22.28 11.93 -4.80
C ASN A 126 -21.65 12.20 -6.17
N SER A 127 -20.50 11.58 -6.48
CA SER A 127 -19.82 11.78 -7.76
C SER A 127 -20.71 11.34 -8.94
N SER A 128 -20.70 12.12 -10.02
CA SER A 128 -21.37 11.74 -11.26
C SER A 128 -20.44 10.90 -12.12
N ILE A 129 -20.97 9.82 -12.67
CA ILE A 129 -20.28 8.90 -13.56
C ILE A 129 -20.91 9.01 -14.96
N ASP A 130 -20.10 9.09 -16.02
CA ASP A 130 -20.61 9.06 -17.39
C ASP A 130 -21.00 7.64 -17.84
N GLY A 131 -21.54 7.52 -19.06
CA GLY A 131 -21.91 6.23 -19.65
C GLY A 131 -20.76 5.23 -19.80
N ASN A 132 -19.51 5.68 -19.67
CA ASN A 132 -18.30 4.85 -19.79
C ASN A 132 -17.73 4.46 -18.42
N GLY A 133 -18.34 4.88 -17.30
CA GLY A 133 -17.81 4.59 -15.98
C GLY A 133 -16.77 5.60 -15.47
N CYS A 134 -16.57 6.71 -16.19
CA CYS A 134 -15.62 7.75 -15.82
C CYS A 134 -16.23 8.70 -14.79
N VAL A 135 -15.47 9.06 -13.75
CA VAL A 135 -15.86 10.14 -12.84
C VAL A 135 -15.78 11.46 -13.61
N VAL A 136 -16.91 12.13 -13.78
CA VAL A 136 -16.97 13.43 -14.48
C VAL A 136 -17.09 14.61 -13.53
N GLN A 137 -17.40 14.36 -12.26
CA GLN A 137 -17.38 15.40 -11.22
C GLN A 137 -17.11 14.78 -9.85
N VAL A 138 -16.06 15.26 -9.18
CA VAL A 138 -15.85 15.06 -7.74
C VAL A 138 -16.45 16.24 -7.00
N ILE A 139 -17.26 15.92 -6.00
CA ILE A 139 -18.10 16.92 -5.33
C ILE A 139 -17.39 17.55 -4.12
N ALA A 140 -16.50 16.83 -3.45
CA ALA A 140 -15.70 17.41 -2.37
C ALA A 140 -14.28 16.86 -2.34
N LEU A 141 -13.33 17.78 -2.47
CA LEU A 141 -11.92 17.60 -2.18
C LEU A 141 -11.55 18.60 -1.08
N SER A 142 -10.92 18.13 0.00
CA SER A 142 -10.44 19.00 1.08
C SER A 142 -9.13 18.48 1.62
N GLN A 143 -8.18 19.39 1.87
CA GLN A 143 -6.97 19.04 2.59
C GLN A 143 -7.29 18.80 4.07
N VAL A 144 -6.70 17.73 4.63
CA VAL A 144 -6.91 17.27 5.99
C VAL A 144 -5.73 17.67 6.88
N ALA A 145 -4.51 17.52 6.36
CA ALA A 145 -3.31 17.81 7.12
C ALA A 145 -2.16 18.28 6.23
N ASP A 146 -1.40 19.24 6.76
CA ASP A 146 -0.05 19.59 6.33
C ASP A 146 0.96 18.86 7.23
N LEU A 147 1.72 17.93 6.66
CA LEU A 147 2.66 17.09 7.41
C LEU A 147 4.08 17.62 7.23
N LEU A 148 4.31 18.84 7.71
CA LEU A 148 5.52 19.61 7.43
C LEU A 148 6.81 18.94 7.92
N SER A 149 6.73 18.15 9.00
CA SER A 149 7.87 17.41 9.57
C SER A 149 8.07 16.02 8.97
N THR A 150 7.09 15.51 8.22
CA THR A 150 7.20 14.21 7.54
C THR A 150 8.16 14.33 6.37
N GLN A 151 9.07 13.38 6.23
CA GLN A 151 10.09 13.41 5.19
C GLN A 151 9.58 12.82 3.87
N LEU A 152 8.89 11.67 3.92
CA LEU A 152 8.20 11.09 2.78
C LEU A 152 6.97 10.29 3.24
N ILE A 153 5.79 10.88 3.10
CA ILE A 153 4.53 10.16 3.36
C ILE A 153 4.32 9.08 2.30
N ASN A 154 4.03 7.86 2.73
CA ASN A 154 3.83 6.74 1.83
C ASN A 154 2.50 6.03 2.15
N GLY A 155 2.51 4.75 2.53
CA GLY A 155 1.31 3.97 2.78
C GLY A 155 0.37 4.58 3.83
N LEU A 156 -0.93 4.44 3.58
CA LEU A 156 -2.02 4.83 4.48
C LEU A 156 -2.82 3.60 4.91
N SER A 157 -3.34 3.61 6.14
CA SER A 157 -4.27 2.58 6.62
C SER A 157 -5.20 3.17 7.67
N SER A 158 -6.40 2.60 7.82
CA SER A 158 -7.26 2.90 8.96
C SER A 158 -6.70 2.21 10.20
N LEU A 159 -6.83 2.84 11.37
CA LEU A 159 -6.33 2.23 12.61
C LEU A 159 -7.09 0.95 12.97
N ALA A 160 -8.42 0.98 12.85
CA ALA A 160 -9.30 -0.14 13.12
C ALA A 160 -10.62 -0.01 12.34
N PRO A 161 -11.38 -1.10 12.13
CA PRO A 161 -12.63 -1.08 11.34
C PRO A 161 -13.71 -0.12 11.85
N ASN A 162 -13.74 0.16 13.16
CA ASN A 162 -14.73 1.05 13.79
C ASN A 162 -14.12 2.39 14.21
N ASP A 163 -12.86 2.65 13.86
CA ASP A 163 -12.24 3.94 14.09
C ASP A 163 -12.70 4.91 13.00
N THR A 164 -13.14 6.10 13.41
CA THR A 164 -13.70 7.12 12.52
C THR A 164 -12.89 8.41 12.49
N SER A 165 -11.73 8.46 13.14
CA SER A 165 -10.93 9.68 13.22
C SER A 165 -9.43 9.45 13.01
N HIS A 166 -8.92 8.22 13.05
CA HIS A 166 -7.49 7.94 13.01
C HIS A 166 -7.04 7.12 11.79
N LEU A 167 -6.03 7.67 11.13
CA LEU A 167 -5.26 7.00 10.09
C LEU A 167 -3.85 6.71 10.60
N LEU A 168 -3.26 5.62 10.10
CA LEU A 168 -1.84 5.37 10.20
C LEU A 168 -1.18 5.71 8.87
N PHE A 169 -0.01 6.34 8.93
CA PHE A 169 0.83 6.57 7.75
C PHE A 169 2.28 6.24 8.03
N SER A 170 3.00 5.79 6.99
CA SER A 170 4.45 5.59 7.07
C SER A 170 5.21 6.83 6.61
N ASP A 171 6.28 7.16 7.35
CA ASP A 171 7.34 8.04 6.88
C ASP A 171 8.51 7.18 6.42
N SER A 172 8.62 6.98 5.10
CA SER A 172 9.58 6.04 4.52
C SER A 172 11.04 6.47 4.68
N VAL A 173 11.30 7.77 4.82
CA VAL A 173 12.67 8.27 4.99
C VAL A 173 13.02 8.35 6.48
N ALA A 174 12.08 8.80 7.32
CA ALA A 174 12.32 8.78 8.75
C ALA A 174 12.36 7.35 9.31
N GLY A 175 11.70 6.38 8.70
CA GLY A 175 11.60 5.02 9.24
C GLY A 175 10.69 4.98 10.47
N SER A 176 9.47 5.48 10.34
CA SER A 176 8.47 5.51 11.41
C SER A 176 7.06 5.33 10.88
N VAL A 177 6.15 4.94 11.79
CA VAL A 177 4.70 5.02 11.57
C VAL A 177 4.13 6.07 12.51
N SER A 178 3.29 6.94 11.97
CA SER A 178 2.59 7.96 12.71
C SER A 178 1.09 7.73 12.65
N ILE A 179 0.40 8.11 13.71
CA ILE A 179 -1.06 8.23 13.72
C ILE A 179 -1.43 9.67 13.34
N LEU A 180 -2.47 9.83 12.55
CA LEU A 180 -3.06 11.11 12.14
C LEU A 180 -4.51 11.14 12.61
N ASP A 181 -4.86 12.13 13.39
CA ASP A 181 -6.26 12.48 13.66
C ASP A 181 -6.77 13.36 12.51
N VAL A 182 -7.78 12.88 11.78
CA VAL A 182 -8.31 13.53 10.57
C VAL A 182 -9.27 14.69 10.88
N GLU A 183 -9.74 14.81 12.12
CA GLU A 183 -10.59 15.92 12.54
C GLU A 183 -9.74 17.15 12.89
N THR A 184 -8.59 16.93 13.51
CA THR A 184 -7.67 17.99 13.94
C THR A 184 -6.51 18.24 12.98
N GLY A 185 -6.20 17.27 12.11
CA GLY A 185 -5.04 17.30 11.23
C GLY A 185 -3.70 17.06 11.94
N LEU A 186 -3.72 16.74 13.25
CA LEU A 186 -2.52 16.53 14.05
C LEU A 186 -2.02 15.10 13.93
N SER A 187 -0.70 14.94 13.94
CA SER A 187 -0.08 13.62 13.91
C SER A 187 1.04 13.46 14.93
N GLU A 188 1.24 12.22 15.36
CA GLU A 188 2.34 11.84 16.25
C GLU A 188 2.94 10.49 15.85
N VAL A 189 4.22 10.29 16.15
CA VAL A 189 4.92 9.04 15.87
C VAL A 189 4.51 8.00 16.91
N VAL A 190 3.91 6.89 16.45
CA VAL A 190 3.46 5.77 17.31
C VAL A 190 4.35 4.55 17.21
N VAL A 191 5.09 4.40 16.11
CA VAL A 191 6.10 3.34 15.95
C VAL A 191 7.40 3.95 15.43
N LYS A 192 8.48 3.68 16.16
CA LYS A 192 9.84 4.02 15.78
C LYS A 192 10.77 2.89 16.18
N ASP A 193 11.40 2.25 15.20
CA ASP A 193 12.36 1.19 15.45
C ASP A 193 13.56 1.33 14.51
N PRO A 194 14.80 1.12 14.98
CA PRO A 194 15.99 1.20 14.14
C PRO A 194 15.96 0.28 12.91
N SER A 195 15.24 -0.84 12.95
CA SER A 195 15.07 -1.74 11.81
C SER A 195 14.27 -1.15 10.65
N MET A 196 13.54 -0.05 10.89
CA MET A 196 12.78 0.68 9.88
C MET A 196 13.58 1.81 9.22
N ASN A 197 14.81 2.07 9.68
CA ASN A 197 15.66 3.09 9.07
C ASN A 197 16.04 2.71 7.64
N VAL A 198 16.23 3.72 6.79
CA VAL A 198 16.78 3.54 5.46
C VAL A 198 18.15 2.84 5.55
N VAL A 199 18.27 1.70 4.89
CA VAL A 199 19.54 0.96 4.81
C VAL A 199 20.36 1.52 3.63
N PRO A 200 21.60 1.98 3.85
CA PRO A 200 22.48 2.37 2.77
C PRO A 200 22.67 1.22 1.76
N GLY A 201 22.36 1.47 0.49
CA GLY A 201 22.40 0.45 -0.57
C GLY A 201 21.11 -0.38 -0.76
N GLY A 202 20.09 -0.13 0.06
CA GLY A 202 18.78 -0.79 -0.04
C GLY A 202 18.75 -2.19 0.58
N LEU A 203 17.63 -2.90 0.37
CA LEU A 203 17.52 -4.30 0.77
C LEU A 203 18.46 -5.13 -0.09
N ASN A 204 19.32 -5.92 0.55
CA ASN A 204 20.17 -6.88 -0.13
C ASN A 204 19.30 -8.08 -0.57
N ILE A 205 18.53 -7.92 -1.63
CA ILE A 205 17.67 -8.97 -2.18
C ILE A 205 18.59 -9.91 -2.97
N PRO A 206 18.71 -11.20 -2.58
CA PRO A 206 19.42 -12.19 -3.40
C PRO A 206 18.83 -12.14 -4.81
N SER A 207 19.68 -12.06 -5.83
CA SER A 207 19.26 -11.99 -7.23
C SER A 207 18.49 -13.25 -7.62
N TYR A 208 17.18 -13.24 -7.43
CA TYR A 208 16.28 -14.20 -8.04
C TYR A 208 16.09 -13.83 -9.52
N PRO A 209 15.95 -14.81 -10.42
CA PRO A 209 15.66 -14.52 -11.83
C PRO A 209 14.41 -13.63 -11.92
N ARG A 210 14.53 -12.49 -12.60
CA ARG A 210 13.39 -11.59 -12.86
C ARG A 210 12.29 -12.40 -13.54
N LEU A 211 11.09 -12.37 -12.98
CA LEU A 211 9.89 -12.75 -13.72
C LEU A 211 9.67 -11.68 -14.81
N SER A 212 10.13 -11.96 -16.02
CA SER A 212 9.80 -11.19 -17.21
C SER A 212 8.41 -11.59 -17.67
N VAL A 213 7.41 -10.74 -17.41
CA VAL A 213 6.08 -10.87 -18.02
C VAL A 213 6.19 -10.30 -19.43
N SER A 214 6.50 -11.15 -20.40
CA SER A 214 6.29 -10.87 -21.82
C SER A 214 4.88 -11.32 -22.18
N ALA A 215 4.11 -10.50 -22.89
CA ALA A 215 2.85 -10.90 -23.49
C ALA A 215 3.12 -11.89 -24.65
N ALA A 216 3.54 -13.12 -24.31
CA ALA A 216 3.65 -14.23 -25.24
C ALA A 216 3.66 -15.53 -24.43
N THR A 217 2.84 -16.47 -24.88
CA THR A 217 2.73 -17.86 -24.43
C THR A 217 4.03 -18.41 -23.86
N VAL A 218 4.00 -18.83 -22.59
CA VAL A 218 5.13 -19.52 -21.96
C VAL A 218 5.24 -20.91 -22.56
N THR A 219 6.09 -21.09 -23.57
CA THR A 219 6.62 -22.40 -23.93
C THR A 219 7.72 -22.77 -22.95
N LEU A 220 7.51 -23.84 -22.20
CA LEU A 220 8.53 -24.41 -21.31
C LEU A 220 9.71 -24.93 -22.14
N PRO A 221 10.96 -24.75 -21.70
CA PRO A 221 12.10 -25.40 -22.33
C PRO A 221 12.01 -26.91 -22.12
N ASP A 222 12.22 -27.64 -23.21
CA ASP A 222 12.31 -29.10 -23.28
C ASP A 222 13.35 -29.60 -22.27
N LEU A 223 12.88 -30.22 -21.18
CA LEU A 223 13.76 -30.90 -20.23
C LEU A 223 14.19 -32.22 -20.88
N GLY A 224 15.28 -32.13 -21.64
CA GLY A 224 16.01 -33.27 -22.15
C GLY A 224 16.28 -34.29 -21.05
N SER A 225 15.73 -35.48 -21.25
CA SER A 225 16.21 -36.80 -20.82
C SER A 225 17.09 -36.87 -19.56
N ILE A 226 16.51 -37.36 -18.46
CA ILE A 226 17.26 -38.11 -17.43
C ILE A 226 16.69 -39.53 -17.36
N VAL A 227 17.34 -40.38 -18.16
CA VAL A 227 17.67 -41.81 -18.03
C VAL A 227 16.86 -42.65 -17.02
N ARG A 228 16.24 -43.70 -17.56
CA ARG A 228 15.81 -44.92 -16.86
C ARG A 228 17.01 -45.65 -16.23
N ALA A 229 16.85 -46.06 -14.97
CA ALA A 229 17.15 -47.42 -14.50
C ALA A 229 16.17 -47.74 -13.37
#